data_AF-A0A7C5RQ07-F1
#
_entry.id   AF-A0A7C5RQ07-F1
#
_cell.length_a   1.000
_cell.length_b   1.000
_cell.length_c   1.000
_cell.angle_alpha   90.00
_cell.angle_beta   90.00
_cell.angle_gamma   90.00
#
_symmetry.space_group_name_H-M   'P 1'
#
loop_
_entity.id
_entity.type
_entity.pdbx_description
1 polymer ?
#
loop_
_entity_poly.entity_id
_entity_poly.type
_entity_poly.pdbx_seq_one_letter_code
_entity_poly.pdbx_strand_id
1 'polypeptide(L)'
;YVERYLGLKGRQRLSRAALETLAIIAYRQPITRAQIEAMRGVDCQHVLSSLKALGLIGEVGRASLPGRPLLYGTTMKFLEYFGLERPEDLPPLDGLGPAGQHGAE
;
A
#
# COMPACT_ATOMS: atom_id res chain seq x y z
N TYR A 1 -22.19 20.03 -5.49
CA TYR A 1 -22.94 19.87 -4.22
C TYR A 1 -22.92 18.41 -3.75
N VAL A 2 -23.18 17.45 -4.65
CA VAL A 2 -23.16 15.99 -4.37
C VAL A 2 -21.77 15.47 -3.94
N GLU A 3 -20.68 15.99 -4.52
CA GLU A 3 -19.30 15.55 -4.20
C GLU A 3 -18.89 15.69 -2.72
N ARG A 4 -19.39 16.72 -2.04
CA ARG A 4 -19.11 16.97 -0.61
C ARG A 4 -19.82 15.96 0.31
N TYR A 5 -20.99 15.47 -0.11
CA TYR A 5 -21.76 14.44 0.60
C TYR A 5 -21.27 13.02 0.29
N LEU A 6 -20.79 12.78 -0.92
CA LEU A 6 -20.19 11.49 -1.31
C LEU A 6 -18.75 11.29 -0.80
N GLY A 7 -18.18 12.29 -0.11
CA GLY A 7 -16.80 12.20 0.37
C GLY A 7 -15.78 12.06 -0.75
N LEU A 8 -16.10 12.55 -1.96
CA LEU A 8 -15.24 12.57 -3.14
C LEU A 8 -14.14 13.64 -2.95
N LYS A 9 -13.36 13.52 -1.86
CA LYS A 9 -12.06 14.15 -1.79
C LYS A 9 -11.24 13.56 -2.93
N GLY A 10 -10.87 14.40 -3.89
CA GLY A 10 -10.00 14.01 -4.99
C GLY A 10 -8.80 13.20 -4.50
N ARG A 11 -8.32 12.29 -5.35
CA ARG A 11 -7.26 11.33 -5.05
C ARG A 11 -6.08 12.01 -4.34
N GLN A 12 -5.96 11.80 -3.04
CA GLN A 12 -4.94 12.48 -2.23
C GLN A 12 -3.57 11.96 -2.67
N ARG A 13 -2.70 12.87 -3.15
CA ARG A 13 -1.34 12.49 -3.58
C ARG A 13 -0.58 11.90 -2.39
N LEU A 14 -0.14 10.66 -2.55
CA LEU A 14 0.74 10.00 -1.60
C LEU A 14 2.14 10.60 -1.69
N SER A 15 2.79 10.79 -0.54
CA SER A 15 4.21 11.15 -0.51
C SER A 15 5.07 9.99 -1.03
N ARG A 16 6.33 10.28 -1.39
CA ARG A 16 7.29 9.25 -1.80
C ARG A 16 7.45 8.15 -0.74
N ALA A 17 7.63 8.52 0.52
CA ALA A 17 7.75 7.58 1.62
C ALA A 17 6.48 6.71 1.80
N ALA A 18 5.30 7.29 1.56
CA ALA A 18 4.04 6.55 1.59
C ALA A 18 3.93 5.56 0.43
N LEU A 19 4.33 5.94 -0.79
CA LEU A 19 4.36 5.03 -1.94
C LEU A 19 5.36 3.89 -1.74
N GLU A 20 6.57 4.18 -1.27
CA GLU A 20 7.59 3.16 -0.99
C GLU A 20 7.09 2.15 0.07
N THR A 21 6.50 2.64 1.16
CA THR A 21 5.94 1.78 2.21
C THR A 21 4.76 0.96 1.69
N LEU A 22 3.86 1.57 0.92
CA LEU A 22 2.71 0.91 0.33
C LEU A 22 3.13 -0.19 -0.66
N ALA A 23 4.15 0.07 -1.47
CA ALA A 23 4.71 -0.91 -2.39
C ALA A 23 5.27 -2.13 -1.64
N ILE A 24 6.05 -1.91 -0.57
CA ILE A 24 6.55 -3.02 0.26
C ILE A 24 5.39 -3.87 0.78
N ILE A 25 4.32 -3.25 1.30
CA ILE A 25 3.15 -3.98 1.79
C ILE A 25 2.48 -4.76 0.66
N ALA A 26 2.23 -4.12 -0.48
CA ALA A 26 1.55 -4.73 -1.62
C ALA A 26 2.27 -5.99 -2.14
N TYR A 27 3.61 -5.94 -2.22
CA TYR A 27 4.41 -7.06 -2.74
C TYR A 27 4.84 -8.09 -1.69
N ARG A 28 4.70 -7.80 -0.39
CA ARG A 28 5.22 -8.67 0.70
C ARG A 28 4.19 -9.04 1.75
N GLN A 29 2.93 -8.66 1.57
CA GLN A 29 1.85 -9.05 2.46
C GLN A 29 1.71 -10.58 2.60
N PRO A 30 1.33 -11.09 3.78
CA PRO A 30 1.13 -10.37 5.03
C PRO A 30 2.48 -9.99 5.69
N ILE A 31 2.65 -8.73 6.11
CA ILE A 31 3.94 -8.22 6.63
C ILE A 31 3.79 -7.42 7.93
N THR A 32 4.76 -7.50 8.84
CA THR A 32 4.79 -6.73 10.09
C THR A 32 5.45 -5.35 9.92
N ARG A 33 5.13 -4.39 10.81
CA ARG A 33 5.82 -3.08 10.86
C ARG A 33 7.33 -3.22 10.93
N ALA A 34 7.83 -4.11 11.79
CA ALA A 34 9.27 -4.31 11.98
C ALA A 34 9.97 -4.79 10.69
N GLN A 35 9.33 -5.66 9.91
CA GLN A 35 9.86 -6.11 8.61
C GLN A 35 9.87 -4.97 7.59
N ILE A 36 8.83 -4.12 7.56
CA ILE A 36 8.80 -2.95 6.69
C ILE A 36 9.94 -1.99 7.03
N GLU A 37 10.16 -1.71 8.32
CA GLU A 37 11.24 -0.84 8.79
C GLU A 37 12.61 -1.40 8.46
N ALA A 38 12.80 -2.72 8.60
CA ALA A 38 14.04 -3.38 8.22
C ALA A 38 14.35 -3.24 6.71
N MET A 39 13.33 -3.25 5.84
CA MET A 39 13.51 -3.03 4.40
C MET A 39 13.71 -1.55 4.04
N ARG A 40 13.05 -0.62 4.75
CA ARG A 40 13.15 0.82 4.51
C ARG A 40 14.37 1.48 5.16
N GLY A 41 14.93 0.85 6.19
CA GLY A 41 16.01 1.41 7.01
C GLY A 41 15.60 2.58 7.91
N VAL A 42 14.31 2.90 8.02
CA VAL A 42 13.78 4.03 8.81
C VAL A 42 12.39 3.71 9.39
N ASP A 43 12.00 4.41 10.46
CA ASP A 43 10.66 4.31 11.05
C ASP A 43 9.55 4.56 10.01
N CYS A 44 8.44 3.83 10.14
CA CYS A 44 7.29 3.96 9.26
C CYS A 44 5.95 4.12 9.99
N GLN A 45 5.95 4.36 11.30
CA GLN A 45 4.73 4.37 12.12
C GLN A 45 3.71 5.41 11.64
N HIS A 46 4.16 6.63 11.35
CA HIS A 46 3.28 7.69 10.85
C HIS A 46 2.74 7.39 9.44
N VAL A 47 3.56 6.76 8.59
CA VAL A 47 3.18 6.38 7.22
C VAL A 47 2.13 5.28 7.26
N LEU A 48 2.33 4.25 8.09
CA LEU A 48 1.34 3.18 8.29
C LEU A 48 0.00 3.74 8.79
N SER A 49 0.04 4.64 9.78
CA SER A 49 -1.16 5.31 10.29
C SER A 49 -1.89 6.07 9.18
N SER A 50 -1.15 6.83 8.37
CA SER A 50 -1.71 7.59 7.24
C SER A 50 -2.32 6.69 6.16
N LEU A 51 -1.63 5.62 5.76
CA LEU A 51 -2.13 4.67 4.76
C LEU A 51 -3.37 3.92 5.26
N LYS A 52 -3.41 3.57 6.55
CA LYS A 52 -4.56 2.94 7.20
C LYS A 52 -5.75 3.91 7.28
N ALA A 53 -5.52 5.17 7.62
CA ALA A 53 -6.56 6.22 7.63
C ALA A 53 -7.12 6.49 6.24
N LEU A 54 -6.29 6.41 5.20
CA LEU A 54 -6.74 6.44 3.80
C LEU A 54 -7.47 5.16 3.38
N GLY A 55 -7.40 4.10 4.17
CA GLY A 55 -8.00 2.80 3.91
C GLY A 55 -7.27 2.00 2.83
N LEU A 56 -6.04 2.36 2.45
CA LEU A 56 -5.25 1.64 1.43
C LEU A 56 -4.61 0.37 1.99
N ILE A 57 -4.43 0.30 3.31
CA ILE A 57 -3.93 -0.89 4.01
C ILE A 57 -4.82 -1.21 5.20
N GLY A 58 -4.79 -2.46 5.64
CA GLY A 58 -5.53 -2.95 6.79
C GLY A 58 -4.75 -3.99 7.58
N GLU A 59 -5.28 -4.34 8.75
CA GLU A 59 -4.79 -5.47 9.54
C GLU A 59 -5.40 -6.76 8.98
N VAL A 60 -4.53 -7.71 8.62
CA VAL A 60 -4.94 -9.02 8.07
C VAL A 60 -4.73 -10.17 9.07
N GLY A 61 -4.16 -9.88 10.23
CA GLY A 61 -3.95 -10.85 11.29
C GLY A 61 -2.86 -10.44 12.27
N ARG A 62 -2.34 -11.43 13.00
CA ARG A 62 -1.20 -11.27 13.91
C ARG A 62 -0.19 -12.38 13.66
N ALA A 63 1.10 -12.04 13.69
CA ALA A 63 2.16 -13.01 13.51
C ALA A 63 2.31 -13.93 14.74
N SER A 64 2.74 -15.17 14.52
CA SER A 64 3.07 -16.14 15.57
C SER A 64 4.50 -15.92 16.13
N LEU A 65 4.81 -14.66 16.45
CA LEU A 65 6.08 -14.23 17.03
C LEU A 65 5.86 -13.64 18.43
N PRO A 66 6.90 -13.55 19.29
CA PRO A 66 6.80 -12.85 20.57
C PRO A 66 6.22 -11.44 20.41
N GLY A 67 5.30 -11.07 21.31
CA GLY A 67 4.56 -9.80 21.22
C GLY A 67 3.40 -9.78 20.21
N ARG A 68 3.22 -10.86 19.42
CA ARG A 68 2.13 -11.06 18.46
C ARG A 68 1.85 -9.81 17.60
N PRO A 69 2.86 -9.30 16.87
CA PRO A 69 2.73 -8.06 16.14
C PRO A 69 1.67 -8.17 15.03
N LEU A 70 1.07 -7.03 14.70
CA LEU A 70 0.08 -6.90 13.63
C LEU A 70 0.71 -7.25 12.27
N LEU A 71 -0.07 -7.92 11.44
CA LEU A 71 0.20 -8.15 10.03
C LEU A 71 -0.63 -7.18 9.19
N TYR A 72 0.02 -6.54 8.24
CA TYR A 72 -0.58 -5.59 7.30
C TYR A 72 -0.72 -6.20 5.91
N GLY A 73 -1.78 -5.78 5.21
CA GLY A 73 -2.04 -6.09 3.81
C GLY A 73 -2.80 -4.97 3.11
N THR A 74 -2.94 -5.06 1.79
CA THR A 74 -3.74 -4.15 0.96
C THR A 74 -5.23 -4.43 1.10
N THR A 75 -6.04 -3.44 0.75
CA THR A 75 -7.51 -3.50 0.84
C THR A 75 -8.15 -3.43 -0.55
N MET A 76 -9.47 -3.59 -0.62
CA MET A 76 -10.22 -3.32 -1.86
C MET A 76 -10.05 -1.89 -2.35
N LYS A 77 -10.00 -0.92 -1.42
CA LYS A 77 -9.76 0.48 -1.77
C LYS A 77 -8.38 0.70 -2.39
N PHE A 78 -7.38 -0.09 -2.05
CA PHE A 78 -6.10 -0.07 -2.75
C PHE A 78 -6.26 -0.52 -4.21
N LEU A 79 -6.98 -1.60 -4.45
CA LEU A 79 -7.23 -2.11 -5.81
C LEU A 79 -7.98 -1.06 -6.64
N GLU A 80 -9.07 -0.49 -6.10
CA GLU A 80 -9.81 0.61 -6.71
C GLU A 80 -8.92 1.83 -6.99
N TYR A 81 -8.06 2.18 -6.03
CA TYR A 81 -7.12 3.29 -6.18
C TYR A 81 -6.17 3.00 -7.36
N PHE A 82 -5.60 1.80 -7.48
CA PHE A 82 -4.64 1.49 -8.55
C PHE A 82 -5.26 0.96 -9.84
N GLY A 83 -6.58 0.79 -9.91
CA GLY A 83 -7.28 0.24 -11.08
C GLY A 83 -6.96 -1.24 -11.31
N LEU A 84 -6.80 -2.00 -10.22
CA LEU A 84 -6.53 -3.43 -10.24
C LEU A 84 -7.80 -4.19 -9.85
N GLU A 85 -7.94 -5.42 -10.34
CA GLU A 85 -9.02 -6.31 -9.88
C GLU A 85 -8.55 -7.18 -8.72
N ARG A 86 -7.26 -7.52 -8.70
CA ARG A 86 -6.66 -8.46 -7.76
C ARG A 86 -5.26 -8.02 -7.34
N PRO A 87 -4.79 -8.39 -6.13
CA PRO A 87 -3.40 -8.13 -5.72
C PRO A 87 -2.37 -8.77 -6.65
N GLU A 88 -2.73 -9.89 -7.28
CA GLU A 88 -1.87 -10.61 -8.23
C GLU A 88 -1.63 -9.85 -9.54
N ASP A 89 -2.43 -8.83 -9.86
CA ASP A 89 -2.30 -8.00 -11.06
C ASP A 89 -1.16 -6.98 -10.96
N LEU A 90 -0.48 -6.91 -9.81
CA LEU A 90 0.67 -6.04 -9.62
C LEU A 90 1.82 -6.45 -10.56
N PRO A 91 2.51 -5.47 -11.18
CA PRO A 91 3.62 -5.78 -12.07
C PRO A 91 4.76 -6.47 -11.31
N PRO A 92 5.48 -7.42 -11.92
CA PRO A 92 6.58 -8.11 -11.26
C PRO A 92 7.69 -7.13 -10.87
N LEU A 93 8.30 -7.34 -9.70
CA LEU A 93 9.36 -6.46 -9.17
C LEU A 93 10.58 -6.35 -10.09
N ASP A 94 10.91 -7.42 -10.80
CA ASP A 94 12.06 -7.48 -11.74
C ASP A 94 11.78 -6.72 -13.06
N GLY A 95 10.52 -6.34 -13.31
CA GLY A 95 10.07 -5.61 -14.50
C GLY A 95 10.03 -4.10 -14.36
N LEU A 96 10.42 -3.54 -13.21
CA LEU A 96 10.54 -2.08 -12.97
C LEU A 96 11.79 -1.46 -13.63
N GLY A 97 12.08 -1.89 -14.87
CA GLY A 97 12.86 -1.09 -15.81
C GLY A 97 12.19 0.28 -16.02
N PRO A 98 12.92 1.30 -16.49
CA PRO A 98 12.44 2.69 -16.50
C PRO A 98 11.06 2.76 -17.13
N ALA A 99 10.10 3.30 -16.37
CA ALA A 99 8.71 3.46 -16.80
C ALA A 99 8.69 4.17 -18.16
N GLY A 100 8.45 3.40 -19.22
CA GLY A 100 8.33 3.87 -20.57
C GLY A 100 7.68 2.78 -21.41
N GLN A 101 6.73 3.21 -22.23
CA GLN A 101 6.31 2.58 -23.49
C GLN A 101 5.60 1.20 -23.40
N HIS A 102 4.33 1.24 -23.01
CA HIS A 102 3.22 0.63 -23.75
C HIS A 102 2.16 1.73 -23.86
N GLY A 103 1.73 2.24 -25.01
CA GLY A 103 1.67 1.67 -26.35
C GLY A 103 0.29 2.06 -26.87
N ALA A 104 0.18 3.27 -27.43
CA ALA A 104 -0.95 3.67 -28.25
C ALA A 104 -0.49 3.56 -29.69
N GLU A 105 -0.68 2.38 -30.29
CA GLU A 105 -0.80 2.15 -31.74
C GLU A 105 -1.75 0.97 -31.96
#